data_AF-E1YC69-F1
#
_entry.id   AF-E1YC69-F1
#
_cell.length_a   1.000
_cell.length_b   1.000
_cell.length_c   1.000
_cell.angle_alpha   90.00
_cell.angle_beta   90.00
_cell.angle_gamma   90.00
#
_symmetry.space_group_name_H-M   'P 1'
#
loop_
_entity.id
_entity.type
_entity.pdbx_description
1 polymer ?
#
loop_
_entity_poly.entity_id
_entity_poly.type
_entity_poly.pdbx_seq_one_letter_code
_entity_poly.pdbx_strand_id
1 'polypeptide(L)' 'MDNIFVERLWRSVKYEEVYISEYRTAKEAFSLKKYFVFYNNCRFHQALNYKTPAEVHYQRT' A
#
# COMPACT_ATOMS: atom_id res chain seq x y z
N MET A 1 9.74 0.99 15.77
CA MET A 1 8.92 0.95 14.54
C MET A 1 8.14 -0.35 14.57
N ASP A 2 6.84 -0.30 14.34
CA ASP A 2 5.96 -1.48 14.42
C ASP A 2 6.09 -2.30 13.12
N ASN A 3 6.79 -3.44 13.18
CA ASN A 3 7.01 -4.30 12.01
C ASN A 3 5.69 -4.80 11.39
N ILE A 4 4.65 -4.89 12.21
CA ILE A 4 3.31 -5.36 11.81
C ILE A 4 2.69 -4.51 10.70
N PHE A 5 2.99 -3.19 10.65
CA PHE A 5 2.48 -2.31 9.59
C PHE A 5 3.15 -2.59 8.25
N VAL A 6 4.47 -2.78 8.28
CA VAL A 6 5.27 -3.11 7.09
C VAL A 6 4.86 -4.47 6.54
N GLU A 7 4.67 -5.46 7.40
CA GLU A 7 4.22 -6.80 7.01
C GLU A 7 2.81 -6.78 6.40
N ARG A 8 1.86 -6.02 6.96
CA ARG A 8 0.51 -5.88 6.40
C ARG A 8 0.52 -5.20 5.03
N LEU A 9 1.34 -4.17 4.85
CA LEU A 9 1.53 -3.50 3.56
C LEU A 9 2.03 -4.49 2.50
N TRP A 10 3.14 -5.19 2.77
CA TRP A 10 3.68 -6.18 1.85
C TRP A 10 2.76 -7.39 1.65
N ARG A 11 1.93 -7.66 2.66
CA ARG A 11 0.65 -8.37 2.61
C ARG A 11 -0.11 -8.10 1.33
N SER A 12 -0.72 -6.92 1.31
CA SER A 12 -1.60 -6.45 0.24
C SER A 12 -0.88 -6.29 -1.09
N VAL A 13 0.33 -5.70 -1.09
CA VAL A 13 1.10 -5.47 -2.33
C VAL A 13 1.33 -6.78 -3.10
N LYS A 14 1.70 -7.84 -2.39
CA LYS A 14 1.94 -9.14 -3.03
C LYS A 14 0.68 -9.71 -3.66
N TYR A 15 -0.43 -9.75 -2.93
CA TYR A 15 -1.64 -10.40 -3.41
C TYR A 15 -2.42 -9.59 -4.45
N GLU A 16 -2.43 -8.26 -4.33
CA GLU A 16 -3.29 -7.40 -5.14
C GLU A 16 -2.58 -6.84 -6.38
N GLU A 17 -1.25 -6.76 -6.37
CA GLU A 17 -0.49 -6.22 -7.50
C GLU A 17 0.51 -7.26 -8.01
N VAL A 18 1.47 -7.71 -7.18
CA VAL A 18 2.61 -8.50 -7.68
C VAL A 18 2.23 -9.90 -8.17
N TYR A 19 1.31 -10.60 -7.51
CA TYR A 19 0.88 -11.94 -7.95
C TYR A 19 -0.09 -11.89 -9.13
N ILE A 20 -0.77 -10.77 -9.33
CA ILE A 20 -1.70 -10.57 -10.45
C ILE A 20 -0.94 -10.06 -11.67
N SER A 21 0.05 -9.21 -11.44
CA SER A 21 0.87 -8.63 -12.50
C SER A 21 2.02 -9.57 -12.81
N GLU A 22 2.06 -10.10 -14.03
CA GLU A 22 3.18 -10.89 -14.54
C GLU A 22 4.40 -10.01 -14.84
N TYR A 23 4.93 -9.27 -13.86
CA TYR A 23 6.07 -8.39 -14.07
C TYR A 23 7.28 -9.18 -14.60
N ARG A 24 7.69 -8.88 -15.83
CA ARG A 24 8.84 -9.52 -16.49
C ARG A 24 10.09 -8.67 -16.37
N THR A 25 9.92 -7.37 -16.13
CA THR A 25 11.00 -6.39 -16.03
C THR A 25 10.81 -5.40 -14.89
N ALA A 26 11.91 -4.88 -14.35
CA ALA A 26 11.87 -3.81 -13.35
C ALA A 26 11.18 -2.53 -13.85
N LYS A 27 11.12 -2.33 -15.18
CA LYS A 27 10.43 -1.19 -15.79
C LYS A 27 8.91 -1.31 -15.63
N GLU A 28 8.36 -2.52 -15.71
CA GLU A 28 6.92 -2.74 -15.48
C GLU A 28 6.56 -2.56 -14.00
N ALA A 29 7.49 -2.90 -13.09
CA ALA A 29 7.34 -2.65 -11.66
C ALA A 29 7.20 -1.16 -11.30
N PHE A 30 7.47 -0.20 -12.22
CA PHE A 30 7.08 1.20 -12.00
C PHE A 30 5.56 1.40 -11.84
N SER A 31 4.72 0.45 -12.30
CA SER A 31 3.28 0.52 -12.07
C SER A 31 2.94 0.47 -10.57
N LEU A 32 3.77 -0.19 -9.74
CA LEU A 32 3.61 -0.21 -8.28
C LEU A 32 3.54 1.19 -7.68
N LYS A 33 4.17 2.20 -8.30
CA LYS A 33 4.04 3.59 -7.86
C LYS A 33 2.58 4.04 -7.82
N LYS A 34 1.79 3.67 -8.83
CA LYS A 34 0.35 4.00 -8.87
C LYS A 34 -0.40 3.26 -7.77
N TYR A 35 -0.08 1.97 -7.56
CA TYR A 35 -0.65 1.19 -6.46
C TYR A 35 -0.37 1.83 -5.10
N PHE A 36 0.87 2.25 -4.82
CA PHE A 36 1.21 2.91 -3.56
C PHE A 36 0.52 4.26 -3.36
N VAL A 37 0.32 5.05 -4.43
CA VAL A 37 -0.47 6.29 -4.35
C VAL A 37 -1.92 5.98 -3.95
N PHE A 38 -2.53 4.97 -4.59
CA PHE A 38 -3.89 4.52 -4.26
C PHE A 38 -3.98 3.98 -2.82
N TYR A 39 -3.06 3.09 -2.43
CA TYR A 39 -3.02 2.48 -1.10
C TYR A 39 -2.91 3.55 0.00
N ASN A 40 -2.05 4.55 -0.19
CA ASN A 40 -1.80 5.56 0.84
C ASN A 40 -2.89 6.63 0.94
N ASN A 41 -3.55 6.99 -0.17
CA ASN A 41 -4.43 8.18 -0.21
C ASN A 41 -5.91 7.86 -0.49
N CYS A 42 -6.24 6.67 -0.98
CA CYS A 42 -7.60 6.34 -1.40
C CYS A 42 -8.16 5.10 -0.70
N ARG A 43 -7.29 4.17 -0.27
CA ARG A 43 -7.73 2.94 0.38
C ARG A 43 -8.06 3.17 1.84
N PHE A 44 -9.32 2.90 2.21
CA PHE A 44 -9.72 2.87 3.62
C PHE A 44 -9.30 1.56 4.28
N HIS A 45 -8.75 1.66 5.48
CA HIS A 45 -8.35 0.50 6.27
C HIS A 45 -9.22 0.40 7.52
N GLN A 46 -9.92 -0.73 7.70
CA GLN A 46 -10.71 -0.99 8.89
C GLN A 46 -9.88 -0.91 10.17
N ALA A 47 -8.64 -1.40 10.14
CA ALA A 47 -7.69 -1.30 11.26
C ALA A 47 -7.27 0.15 11.59
N LEU A 48 -7.55 1.11 10.69
CA LEU A 48 -7.30 2.54 10.86
C LEU A 48 -8.61 3.33 11.05
N ASN A 49 -9.67 2.70 11.55
CA ASN A 49 -11.00 3.31 11.70
C ASN A 49 -11.53 3.90 10.37
N TYR A 50 -11.34 3.15 9.27
CA TYR A 50 -11.73 3.59 7.92
C TYR A 50 -11.07 4.91 7.49
N LYS A 51 -9.86 5.18 7.98
CA LYS A 51 -8.98 6.21 7.45
C LYS A 51 -7.97 5.60 6.48
N THR A 52 -7.40 6.46 5.64
CA THR A 52 -6.27 6.15 4.78
C THR A 52 -4.95 6.24 5.56
N PRO A 53 -3.88 5.55 5.11
CA PRO A 53 -2.57 5.67 5.73
C PRO A 53 -2.05 7.12 5.78
N ALA A 54 -2.28 7.89 4.71
CA ALA A 54 -1.92 9.30 4.64
C ALA A 54 -2.65 10.12 5.72
N GLU A 55 -3.97 9.93 5.88
CA GLU A 55 -4.72 10.62 6.93
C GLU A 55 -4.16 10.32 8.33
N VAL A 56 -3.85 9.07 8.65
CA VAL A 56 -3.32 8.72 9.98
C VAL A 56 -1.93 9.30 10.22
N HIS A 57 -1.08 9.33 9.18
CA HIS A 57 0.30 9.77 9.32
C HIS A 57 0.46 11.30 9.28
N TYR A 58 -0.33 11.98 8.44
CA TYR A 58 -0.25 13.42 8.25
C TYR A 58 -1.25 14.23 9.10
N GLN A 59 -2.28 13.62 9.72
CA GLN A 59 -3.16 14.31 10.69
C GLN A 59 -2.50 14.54 12.06
N ARG A 60 -1.31 14.00 12.33
CA ARG A 60 -0.53 14.35 13.53
C ARG A 60 0.25 15.64 13.30
N THR A 61 -0.46 16.77 13.30
CA THR A 61 0.07 18.10 13.64
C THR A 61 -0.79 18.66 14.75
#